data_AF-X1S0H2-F1
#
_entry.id   AF-X1S0H2-F1
#
_cell.length_a   1.000
_cell.length_b   1.000
_cell.length_c   1.000
_cell.angle_alpha   90.00
_cell.angle_beta   90.00
_cell.angle_gamma   90.00
#
_symmetry.space_group_name_H-M   'P 1'
#
loop_
_entity.id
_entity.type
_entity.pdbx_description
1 polymer ?
#
loop_
_entity_poly.entity_id
_entity_poly.type
_entity_poly.pdbx_seq_one_letter_code
_entity_poly.pdbx_strand_id
1 'polypeptide(L)'
;MSDKDLCINNIEKMLKRSQTKIIFPLITLGVIKEYHDKKKSSFSDTDIRKCYEETIKYMVGYLNHDLHIGGKYYDAYPSRNLPKYGVLRVSGNKQYELLSPYKTSAEMLITWIPERIRRHINERLGLIPNLGDQGYRAKLSANNLEFISTIREYTNTNPTNFEIFSFAIIKVHLEKFACKVYRDT
;
A
#
# COMPACT_ATOMS: atom_id res chain seq x y z
N MET A 1 -5.23 8.11 -27.06
CA MET A 1 -5.24 7.80 -25.61
C MET A 1 -4.39 8.86 -24.93
N SER A 2 -4.90 9.54 -23.89
CA SER A 2 -4.14 10.63 -23.25
C SER A 2 -2.97 10.08 -22.41
N ASP A 3 -1.95 10.90 -22.14
CA ASP A 3 -0.83 10.54 -21.25
C ASP A 3 -1.33 10.10 -19.87
N LYS A 4 -2.37 10.77 -19.37
CA LYS A 4 -3.06 10.45 -18.12
C LYS A 4 -3.64 9.03 -18.15
N ASP A 5 -4.41 8.69 -19.18
CA ASP A 5 -5.06 7.38 -19.29
C ASP A 5 -4.02 6.27 -19.38
N LEU A 6 -2.92 6.52 -20.10
CA LEU A 6 -1.80 5.57 -20.19
C LEU A 6 -1.19 5.30 -18.81
N CYS A 7 -0.92 6.35 -18.03
CA CYS A 7 -0.35 6.21 -16.68
C CYS A 7 -1.30 5.45 -15.75
N ILE A 8 -2.57 5.84 -15.70
CA ILE A 8 -3.61 5.18 -14.89
C ILE A 8 -3.67 3.69 -15.24
N ASN A 9 -3.80 3.36 -16.52
CA ASN A 9 -3.89 1.97 -16.97
C ASN A 9 -2.66 1.14 -16.58
N ASN A 10 -1.47 1.72 -16.62
CA ASN A 10 -0.25 1.03 -16.22
C ASN A 10 -0.16 0.82 -14.71
N ILE A 11 -0.58 1.80 -13.91
CA ILE A 11 -0.63 1.68 -12.45
C ILE A 11 -1.68 0.64 -12.03
N GLU A 12 -2.85 0.60 -12.66
CA GLU A 12 -3.85 -0.45 -12.44
C GLU A 12 -3.30 -1.84 -12.75
N LYS A 13 -2.55 -1.99 -13.84
CA LYS A 13 -1.87 -3.25 -14.18
C LYS A 13 -0.85 -3.65 -13.10
N MET A 14 -0.10 -2.70 -12.55
CA MET A 14 0.85 -2.97 -11.46
C MET A 14 0.12 -3.46 -10.19
N LEU A 15 -0.98 -2.80 -9.81
CA LEU A 15 -1.80 -3.19 -8.66
C LEU A 15 -2.39 -4.59 -8.86
N LYS A 16 -3.00 -4.85 -10.00
CA LYS A 16 -3.58 -6.16 -10.33
C LYS A 16 -2.55 -7.29 -10.26
N ARG A 17 -1.31 -7.04 -10.73
CA ARG A 17 -0.22 -8.02 -10.72
C ARG A 17 0.49 -8.16 -9.38
N SER A 18 0.25 -7.25 -8.44
CA SER A 18 0.83 -7.32 -7.10
C SER A 18 0.13 -8.42 -6.30
N GLN A 19 0.86 -9.49 -5.98
CA GLN A 19 0.34 -10.60 -5.19
C GLN A 19 0.37 -10.26 -3.70
N THR A 20 1.54 -9.87 -3.19
CA THR A 20 1.76 -9.68 -1.75
C THR A 20 2.12 -8.26 -1.37
N LYS A 21 2.99 -7.57 -2.11
CA LYS A 21 3.42 -6.20 -1.83
C LYS A 21 3.30 -5.33 -3.07
N ILE A 22 2.76 -4.13 -2.93
CA ILE A 22 2.54 -3.18 -4.04
C ILE A 22 3.79 -2.35 -4.35
N ILE A 23 4.91 -3.01 -4.64
CA ILE A 23 6.23 -2.38 -4.77
C ILE A 23 6.27 -1.36 -5.93
N PHE A 24 5.83 -1.75 -7.13
CA PHE A 24 5.99 -0.89 -8.32
C PHE A 24 5.16 0.40 -8.28
N PRO A 25 3.89 0.38 -7.83
CA PRO A 25 3.13 1.61 -7.62
C PRO A 25 3.80 2.55 -6.61
N LEU A 26 4.40 2.01 -5.55
CA LEU A 26 5.11 2.81 -4.54
C LEU A 26 6.40 3.44 -5.10
N ILE A 27 7.21 2.68 -5.84
CA ILE A 27 8.38 3.26 -6.52
C ILE A 27 7.93 4.37 -7.49
N THR A 28 6.89 4.10 -8.27
CA THR A 28 6.31 5.04 -9.24
C THR A 28 5.87 6.34 -8.56
N LEU A 29 5.13 6.24 -7.45
CA LEU A 29 4.74 7.40 -6.64
C LEU A 29 5.97 8.19 -6.16
N GLY A 30 6.99 7.51 -5.62
CA GLY A 30 8.19 8.15 -5.09
C GLY A 30 8.96 8.95 -6.14
N VAL A 31 9.20 8.36 -7.32
CA VAL A 31 9.93 9.06 -8.40
C VAL A 31 9.12 10.22 -8.99
N ILE A 32 7.79 10.10 -9.06
CA ILE A 32 6.92 11.19 -9.51
C ILE A 32 6.91 12.32 -8.50
N LYS A 33 6.85 12.04 -7.19
CA LYS A 33 6.95 13.07 -6.14
C LYS A 33 8.28 13.80 -6.20
N GLU A 34 9.39 13.07 -6.33
CA GLU A 34 10.73 13.67 -6.44
C GLU A 34 10.84 14.56 -7.69
N TYR A 35 10.26 14.14 -8.82
CA TYR A 35 10.14 15.00 -10.01
C TYR A 35 9.24 16.21 -9.77
N HIS A 36 8.07 16.03 -9.16
CA HIS A 36 7.12 17.09 -8.93
C HIS A 36 7.75 18.21 -8.08
N ASP A 37 8.41 17.82 -6.99
CA ASP A 37 8.93 18.72 -5.96
C ASP A 37 10.28 19.35 -6.35
N LYS A 38 11.15 18.61 -7.02
CA LYS A 38 12.54 19.07 -7.32
C LYS A 38 12.85 19.16 -8.81
N LYS A 39 11.89 18.84 -9.68
CA LYS A 39 12.07 18.71 -11.14
C LYS A 39 13.17 17.73 -11.54
N LYS A 40 13.55 16.81 -10.64
CA LYS A 40 14.54 15.75 -10.91
C LYS A 40 13.95 14.71 -11.85
N SER A 41 14.47 14.62 -13.07
CA SER A 41 14.02 13.65 -14.08
C SER A 41 14.94 12.46 -14.27
N SER A 42 16.18 12.55 -13.80
CA SER A 42 17.21 11.51 -13.92
C SER A 42 17.58 10.99 -12.54
N PHE A 43 17.69 9.67 -12.41
CA PHE A 43 17.81 8.97 -11.15
C PHE A 43 18.90 7.90 -11.23
N SER A 44 19.73 7.80 -10.20
CA SER A 44 20.53 6.62 -9.93
C SER A 44 19.70 5.52 -9.26
N ASP A 45 20.19 4.27 -9.24
CA ASP A 45 19.58 3.19 -8.44
C ASP A 45 19.41 3.57 -6.96
N THR A 46 20.41 4.24 -6.38
CA THR A 46 20.37 4.74 -5.00
C THR A 46 19.26 5.78 -4.80
N ASP A 47 19.06 6.68 -5.76
CA ASP A 47 17.97 7.66 -5.70
C ASP A 47 16.60 6.97 -5.69
N ILE A 48 16.41 5.96 -6.55
CA ILE A 48 15.14 5.24 -6.64
C ILE A 48 14.87 4.47 -5.36
N ARG A 49 15.90 3.82 -4.80
CA ARG A 49 15.79 3.16 -3.50
C ARG A 49 15.36 4.13 -2.41
N LYS A 50 15.97 5.31 -2.34
CA LYS A 50 15.59 6.35 -1.38
C LYS A 50 14.15 6.80 -1.58
N CYS A 51 13.75 7.10 -2.82
CA CYS A 51 12.37 7.47 -3.16
C CYS A 51 11.37 6.41 -2.69
N TYR A 52 11.70 5.12 -2.88
CA TYR A 52 10.86 4.01 -2.44
C TYR A 52 10.73 3.92 -0.92
N GLU A 53 11.85 3.97 -0.20
CA GLU A 53 11.87 3.87 1.27
C GLU A 53 11.13 5.06 1.93
N GLU A 54 11.28 6.27 1.39
CA GLU A 54 10.54 7.45 1.83
C GLU A 54 9.04 7.33 1.53
N THR A 55 8.69 6.78 0.36
CA THR A 55 7.29 6.56 -0.03
C THR A 55 6.62 5.50 0.84
N ILE A 56 7.34 4.45 1.26
CA ILE A 56 6.84 3.49 2.25
C ILE A 56 6.48 4.20 3.55
N LYS A 57 7.38 5.00 4.12
CA LYS A 57 7.12 5.72 5.37
C LYS A 57 5.90 6.62 5.26
N TYR A 58 5.82 7.38 4.16
CA TYR A 58 4.65 8.22 3.85
C TYR A 58 3.36 7.40 3.78
N MET A 59 3.35 6.29 3.03
CA MET A 59 2.14 5.49 2.84
C MET A 59 1.72 4.74 4.10
N VAL A 60 2.65 4.31 4.94
CA VAL A 60 2.31 3.71 6.25
C VAL A 60 1.62 4.74 7.13
N GLY A 61 2.11 5.98 7.17
CA GLY A 61 1.44 7.07 7.89
C GLY A 61 0.08 7.42 7.28
N TYR A 62 -0.04 7.41 5.94
CA TYR A 62 -1.30 7.71 5.25
C TYR A 62 -2.37 6.63 5.44
N LEU A 63 -1.97 5.35 5.49
CA LEU A 63 -2.87 4.21 5.64
C LEU A 63 -3.10 3.80 7.10
N ASN A 64 -2.25 4.24 8.03
CA ASN A 64 -2.17 3.79 9.42
C ASN A 64 -1.87 2.29 9.58
N HIS A 65 -1.29 1.64 8.57
CA HIS A 65 -0.84 0.26 8.61
C HIS A 65 0.23 -0.01 7.53
N ASP A 66 0.87 -1.17 7.60
CA ASP A 66 1.88 -1.64 6.63
C ASP A 66 1.45 -2.87 5.82
N LEU A 67 0.20 -3.33 5.98
CA LEU A 67 -0.38 -4.40 5.17
C LEU A 67 -0.22 -4.11 3.66
N HIS A 68 0.33 -5.07 2.92
CA HIS A 68 0.72 -4.93 1.50
C HIS A 68 1.78 -3.85 1.16
N ILE A 69 2.33 -3.12 2.15
CA ILE A 69 3.39 -2.10 2.00
C ILE A 69 4.72 -2.66 2.55
N GLY A 70 5.87 -2.14 2.10
CA GLY A 70 7.17 -2.43 2.75
C GLY A 70 7.90 -3.71 2.28
N GLY A 71 7.84 -4.04 0.98
CA GLY A 71 8.66 -5.12 0.42
C GLY A 71 10.14 -4.75 0.28
N LYS A 72 11.04 -5.74 0.24
CA LYS A 72 12.47 -5.52 -0.01
C LYS A 72 12.69 -4.91 -1.39
N TYR A 73 13.56 -3.90 -1.47
CA TYR A 73 13.98 -3.28 -2.72
C TYR A 73 15.01 -4.15 -3.47
N TYR A 74 14.93 -4.17 -4.80
CA TYR A 74 15.91 -4.80 -5.69
C TYR A 74 16.18 -3.91 -6.91
N ASP A 75 17.43 -3.84 -7.36
CA ASP A 75 17.90 -3.09 -8.53
C ASP A 75 17.31 -3.58 -9.86
N ALA A 76 16.80 -4.81 -9.89
CA ALA A 76 16.01 -5.35 -10.98
C ALA A 76 14.71 -4.55 -11.24
N TYR A 77 14.16 -3.88 -10.22
CA TYR A 77 12.89 -3.16 -10.32
C TYR A 77 12.96 -1.96 -11.28
N PRO A 78 13.87 -0.99 -11.10
CA PRO A 78 14.01 0.11 -12.05
C PRO A 78 14.60 -0.31 -13.40
N SER A 79 15.42 -1.37 -13.45
CA SER A 79 16.08 -1.81 -14.68
C SER A 79 15.21 -2.68 -15.60
N ARG A 80 14.35 -3.53 -15.05
CA ARG A 80 13.58 -4.52 -15.83
C ARG A 80 12.08 -4.37 -15.72
N ASN A 81 11.55 -3.91 -14.58
CA ASN A 81 10.10 -3.92 -14.33
C ASN A 81 9.44 -2.58 -14.66
N LEU A 82 9.96 -1.47 -14.16
CA LEU A 82 9.40 -0.14 -14.41
C LEU A 82 9.41 0.28 -15.90
N PRO A 83 10.41 -0.11 -16.72
CA PRO A 83 10.35 0.13 -18.16
C PRO A 83 9.18 -0.55 -18.87
N LYS A 84 8.74 -1.72 -18.41
CA LYS A 84 7.56 -2.43 -18.97
C LYS A 84 6.26 -1.66 -18.79
N TYR A 85 6.22 -0.71 -17.86
CA TYR A 85 5.06 0.14 -17.58
C TYR A 85 5.27 1.58 -18.07
N GLY A 86 6.35 1.84 -18.82
CA GLY A 86 6.68 3.15 -19.35
C GLY A 86 6.95 4.21 -18.27
N VAL A 87 7.28 3.82 -17.04
CA VAL A 87 7.60 4.77 -15.96
C VAL A 87 9.00 5.32 -16.16
N LEU A 88 9.97 4.42 -16.29
CA LEU A 88 11.39 4.76 -16.42
C LEU A 88 11.95 4.18 -17.73
N ARG A 89 12.94 4.86 -18.30
CA ARG A 89 13.87 4.26 -19.28
C ARG A 89 15.26 4.11 -18.67
N VAL A 90 16.00 3.11 -19.09
CA VAL A 90 17.42 2.94 -18.74
C VAL A 90 18.23 3.89 -19.62
N SER A 91 18.94 4.84 -19.02
CA SER A 91 19.79 5.81 -19.73
C SER A 91 21.29 5.47 -19.61
N GLY A 92 21.65 4.55 -18.73
CA GLY A 92 23.01 4.06 -18.54
C GLY A 92 23.09 3.01 -17.44
N ASN A 93 24.32 2.61 -17.08
CA ASN A 93 24.52 1.65 -16.00
C ASN A 93 23.99 2.21 -14.67
N LYS A 94 22.94 1.60 -14.12
CA LYS A 94 22.23 2.05 -12.91
C LYS A 94 21.74 3.51 -12.97
N GLN A 95 21.49 4.00 -14.19
CA GLN A 95 20.95 5.33 -14.45
C GLN A 95 19.62 5.21 -15.19
N TYR A 96 18.64 5.97 -14.73
CA TYR A 96 17.26 5.89 -15.18
C TYR A 96 16.69 7.27 -15.41
N GLU A 97 15.75 7.38 -16.32
CA GLU A 97 15.04 8.63 -16.58
C GLU A 97 13.53 8.42 -16.53
N LEU A 98 12.83 9.32 -15.82
CA LEU A 98 11.38 9.38 -15.80
C LEU A 98 10.85 9.75 -17.19
N LEU A 99 9.85 9.02 -17.66
CA LEU A 99 9.27 9.24 -18.99
C LEU A 99 8.18 10.33 -19.00
N SER A 100 8.03 10.98 -20.15
CA SER A 100 7.18 12.17 -20.32
C SER A 100 5.74 12.02 -19.81
N PRO A 101 5.01 10.91 -20.06
CA PRO A 101 3.62 10.81 -19.62
C PRO A 101 3.44 10.98 -18.11
N TYR A 102 4.41 10.49 -17.33
CA TYR A 102 4.42 10.61 -15.86
C TYR A 102 4.92 11.97 -15.38
N LYS A 103 5.72 12.69 -16.19
CA LYS A 103 6.09 14.09 -15.94
C LYS A 103 4.89 15.01 -16.14
N THR A 104 4.23 14.91 -17.29
CA THR A 104 3.06 15.74 -17.66
C THR A 104 1.89 15.53 -16.70
N SER A 105 1.71 14.30 -16.21
CA SER A 105 0.60 13.94 -15.32
C SER A 105 0.96 13.98 -13.83
N ALA A 106 2.15 14.49 -13.48
CA ALA A 106 2.73 14.32 -12.13
C ALA A 106 1.81 14.83 -11.01
N GLU A 107 1.30 16.06 -11.13
CA GLU A 107 0.45 16.72 -10.12
C GLU A 107 -0.83 15.92 -9.81
N MET A 108 -1.47 15.38 -10.84
CA MET A 108 -2.65 14.52 -10.65
C MET A 108 -2.27 13.17 -10.05
N LEU A 109 -1.17 12.55 -10.52
CA LEU A 109 -0.76 11.22 -10.10
C LEU A 109 -0.29 11.18 -8.63
N ILE A 110 0.40 12.20 -8.13
CA ILE A 110 0.83 12.24 -6.72
C ILE A 110 -0.36 12.24 -5.74
N THR A 111 -1.51 12.75 -6.18
CA THR A 111 -2.75 12.77 -5.40
C THR A 111 -3.56 11.50 -5.61
N TRP A 112 -3.64 11.03 -6.86
CA TRP A 112 -4.47 9.88 -7.23
C TRP A 112 -3.89 8.52 -6.80
N ILE A 113 -2.57 8.31 -6.89
CA ILE A 113 -1.95 7.00 -6.58
C ILE A 113 -2.17 6.59 -5.11
N PRO A 114 -1.92 7.45 -4.09
CA PRO A 114 -2.18 7.08 -2.70
C PRO A 114 -3.62 6.63 -2.46
N GLU A 115 -4.58 7.40 -2.98
CA GLU A 115 -6.00 7.09 -2.86
C GLU A 115 -6.34 5.75 -3.53
N ARG A 116 -5.81 5.55 -4.75
CA ARG A 116 -6.07 4.32 -5.49
C ARG A 116 -5.48 3.09 -4.80
N ILE A 117 -4.29 3.22 -4.22
CA ILE A 117 -3.65 2.19 -3.40
C ILE A 117 -4.53 1.85 -2.20
N ARG A 118 -5.00 2.86 -1.46
CA ARG A 118 -5.91 2.66 -0.32
C ARG A 118 -7.15 1.89 -0.74
N ARG A 119 -7.81 2.32 -1.81
CA ARG A 119 -8.98 1.62 -2.37
C ARG A 119 -8.65 0.18 -2.76
N HIS A 120 -7.51 -0.05 -3.41
CA HIS A 120 -7.09 -1.40 -3.82
C HIS A 120 -6.88 -2.35 -2.64
N ILE A 121 -6.27 -1.85 -1.56
CA ILE A 121 -6.06 -2.63 -0.34
C ILE A 121 -7.41 -2.91 0.33
N ASN A 122 -8.28 -1.90 0.43
CA ASN A 122 -9.61 -2.06 1.02
C ASN A 122 -10.49 -3.02 0.21
N GLU A 123 -10.41 -3.02 -1.12
CA GLU A 123 -11.11 -3.98 -1.99
C GLU A 123 -10.68 -5.43 -1.71
N ARG A 124 -9.43 -5.66 -1.26
CA ARG A 124 -8.91 -7.00 -0.97
C ARG A 124 -9.09 -7.42 0.49
N LEU A 125 -8.92 -6.50 1.42
CA LEU A 125 -8.88 -6.78 2.86
C LEU A 125 -10.15 -6.34 3.59
N GLY A 126 -11.01 -5.56 2.95
CA GLY A 126 -12.23 -5.07 3.57
C GLY A 126 -11.95 -4.20 4.79
N LEU A 127 -12.64 -4.50 5.90
CA LEU A 127 -12.51 -3.78 7.17
C LEU A 127 -11.27 -4.17 7.99
N ILE A 128 -10.48 -5.15 7.55
CA ILE A 128 -9.34 -5.68 8.33
C ILE A 128 -8.33 -4.63 8.76
N PRO A 129 -7.88 -3.69 7.89
CA PRO A 129 -6.94 -2.67 8.31
C PRO A 129 -7.43 -1.86 9.53
N ASN A 130 -8.74 -1.63 9.63
CA ASN A 130 -9.34 -0.88 10.74
C ASN A 130 -9.33 -1.65 12.06
N LEU A 131 -9.20 -2.99 12.03
CA LEU A 131 -9.09 -3.80 13.24
C LEU A 131 -7.77 -3.55 13.99
N GLY A 132 -6.79 -2.88 13.39
CA GLY A 132 -5.60 -2.40 14.11
C GLY A 132 -5.93 -1.34 15.18
N ASP A 133 -6.99 -0.56 14.97
CA ASP A 133 -7.41 0.52 15.88
C ASP A 133 -8.27 0.01 17.05
N GLN A 134 -7.88 0.38 18.28
CA GLN A 134 -8.58 -0.07 19.48
C GLN A 134 -9.99 0.51 19.58
N GLY A 135 -10.18 1.78 19.23
CA GLY A 135 -11.48 2.46 19.31
C GLY A 135 -12.49 1.83 18.35
N TYR A 136 -12.05 1.51 17.14
CA TYR A 136 -12.83 0.80 16.14
C TYR A 136 -13.21 -0.61 16.63
N ARG A 137 -12.25 -1.40 17.14
CA ARG A 137 -12.53 -2.74 17.71
C ARG A 137 -13.54 -2.68 18.86
N ALA A 138 -13.43 -1.72 19.75
CA ALA A 138 -14.34 -1.55 20.87
C ALA A 138 -15.77 -1.21 20.41
N LYS A 139 -15.92 -0.29 19.44
CA LYS A 139 -17.22 0.05 18.85
C LYS A 139 -17.85 -1.15 18.14
N LEU A 140 -17.09 -1.84 17.31
CA LEU A 140 -17.57 -3.00 16.55
C LEU A 140 -18.03 -4.14 17.48
N SER A 141 -17.31 -4.36 18.59
CA SER A 141 -17.64 -5.42 19.56
C SER A 141 -18.75 -5.06 20.56
N ALA A 142 -19.26 -3.83 20.53
CA ALA A 142 -20.36 -3.41 21.40
C ALA A 142 -21.70 -4.05 21.00
N ASN A 143 -21.87 -4.39 19.71
CA ASN A 143 -23.04 -5.08 19.19
C ASN A 143 -22.66 -6.51 18.77
N ASN A 144 -23.11 -7.50 19.54
CA ASN A 144 -22.73 -8.90 19.34
C ASN A 144 -23.18 -9.47 17.98
N LEU A 145 -24.39 -9.11 17.51
CA LEU A 145 -24.91 -9.61 16.23
C LEU A 145 -24.12 -9.03 15.05
N GLU A 146 -23.87 -7.72 15.10
CA GLU A 146 -23.07 -7.02 14.10
C GLU A 146 -21.64 -7.57 14.07
N PHE A 147 -20.98 -7.72 15.22
CA PHE A 147 -19.65 -8.30 15.35
C PHE A 147 -19.54 -9.70 14.72
N ILE A 148 -20.48 -10.61 15.05
CA ILE A 148 -20.49 -11.97 14.50
C ILE A 148 -20.74 -11.96 12.99
N SER A 149 -21.66 -11.11 12.50
CA SER A 149 -21.93 -10.99 11.06
C SER A 149 -20.70 -10.48 10.29
N THR A 150 -20.02 -9.46 10.81
CA THR A 150 -18.78 -8.91 10.24
C THR A 150 -17.67 -9.97 10.21
N ILE A 151 -17.46 -10.72 11.30
CA ILE A 151 -16.47 -11.81 11.30
C ILE A 151 -16.80 -12.81 10.20
N ARG A 152 -18.05 -13.28 10.12
CA ARG A 152 -18.46 -14.27 9.10
C ARG A 152 -18.24 -13.76 7.68
N GLU A 153 -18.62 -12.52 7.40
CA GLU A 153 -18.48 -11.90 6.08
C GLU A 153 -17.00 -11.85 5.64
N TYR A 154 -16.14 -11.25 6.47
CA TYR A 154 -14.77 -10.99 6.05
C TYR A 154 -13.85 -12.22 6.18
N THR A 155 -14.16 -13.15 7.08
CA THR A 155 -13.47 -14.44 7.19
C THR A 155 -13.61 -15.26 5.92
N ASN A 156 -14.79 -15.21 5.29
CA ASN A 156 -15.07 -15.93 4.05
C ASN A 156 -14.50 -15.25 2.80
N THR A 157 -13.97 -14.03 2.92
CA THR A 157 -13.46 -13.26 1.77
C THR A 157 -12.08 -13.76 1.29
N ASN A 158 -11.20 -14.18 2.21
CA ASN A 158 -9.87 -14.74 1.88
C ASN A 158 -9.31 -15.51 3.10
N PRO A 159 -8.62 -16.66 2.93
CA PRO A 159 -7.94 -17.37 4.03
C PRO A 159 -7.05 -16.50 4.93
N THR A 160 -6.38 -15.48 4.39
CA THR A 160 -5.55 -14.54 5.17
C THR A 160 -6.40 -13.73 6.15
N ASN A 161 -7.65 -13.45 5.80
CA ASN A 161 -8.58 -12.73 6.64
C ASN A 161 -8.97 -13.55 7.87
N PHE A 162 -9.15 -14.87 7.74
CA PHE A 162 -9.42 -15.76 8.87
C PHE A 162 -8.33 -15.65 9.95
N GLU A 163 -7.06 -15.70 9.57
CA GLU A 163 -5.94 -15.59 10.52
C GLU A 163 -5.92 -14.23 11.21
N ILE A 164 -6.06 -13.14 10.45
CA ILE A 164 -6.03 -11.78 11.01
C ILE A 164 -7.23 -11.52 11.93
N PHE A 165 -8.43 -12.00 11.55
CA PHE A 165 -9.60 -11.92 12.42
C PHE A 165 -9.41 -12.72 13.70
N SER A 166 -8.85 -13.93 13.61
CA SER A 166 -8.54 -14.75 14.78
C SER A 166 -7.61 -14.01 15.75
N PHE A 167 -6.54 -13.38 15.23
CA PHE A 167 -5.67 -12.54 16.06
C PHE A 167 -6.37 -11.32 16.64
N ALA A 168 -7.20 -10.61 15.87
CA ALA A 168 -7.95 -9.46 16.34
C ALA A 168 -8.94 -9.84 17.46
N ILE A 169 -9.66 -10.95 17.32
CA ILE A 169 -10.59 -11.49 18.32
C ILE A 169 -9.84 -11.87 19.59
N ILE A 170 -8.74 -12.62 19.48
CA ILE A 170 -7.88 -12.99 20.61
C ILE A 170 -7.41 -11.72 21.34
N LYS A 171 -6.97 -10.70 20.59
CA LYS A 171 -6.50 -9.44 21.17
C LYS A 171 -7.60 -8.70 21.93
N VAL A 172 -8.82 -8.62 21.38
CA VAL A 172 -9.98 -8.03 22.09
C VAL A 172 -10.32 -8.83 23.35
N HIS A 173 -10.26 -10.17 23.29
CA HIS A 173 -10.49 -11.01 24.46
C HIS A 173 -9.40 -10.80 25.52
N LEU A 174 -8.12 -10.73 25.15
CA LEU A 174 -7.05 -10.39 26.07
C LEU A 174 -7.26 -8.99 26.67
N GLU A 175 -7.59 -7.98 25.87
CA GLU A 175 -7.86 -6.61 26.35
C GLU A 175 -9.04 -6.57 27.34
N LYS A 176 -10.11 -7.33 27.08
CA LYS A 176 -11.33 -7.35 27.91
C LYS A 176 -11.22 -8.24 29.16
N PHE A 177 -10.49 -9.35 29.06
CA PHE A 177 -10.46 -10.40 30.09
C PHE A 177 -9.11 -10.56 30.78
N ALA A 178 -7.98 -10.15 30.19
CA ALA A 178 -6.68 -10.22 30.88
C ALA A 178 -6.62 -9.26 32.09
N CYS A 179 -7.32 -8.13 32.07
CA CYS A 179 -7.48 -7.28 33.26
C CYS A 179 -8.25 -7.98 34.41
N LYS A 180 -9.00 -9.04 34.11
CA LYS A 180 -9.69 -9.86 35.12
C LYS A 180 -8.78 -10.97 35.63
N VAL A 181 -8.11 -11.67 34.72
CA VAL A 181 -7.15 -12.76 35.07
C VAL A 181 -5.98 -12.25 35.90
N TYR A 182 -5.42 -11.06 35.62
CA TYR A 182 -4.33 -10.47 36.40
C TYR A 182 -4.75 -9.76 37.71
N ARG A 183 -6.05 -9.53 37.93
CA ARG A 183 -6.56 -8.97 39.20
C ARG A 183 -6.98 -10.05 40.20
N ASP A 184 -7.34 -11.23 39.69
CA ASP A 184 -7.82 -12.35 40.48
C ASP A 184 -6.73 -13.43 40.74
N THR A 185 -5.47 -13.13 40.37
CA THR A 185 -4.23 -13.85 40.77
C THR A 185 -3.33 -12.93 41.57
#